data_AF-A0A381X3X4-F1
#
_entry.id   AF-A0A381X3X4-F1
#
_cell.length_a   1.000
_cell.length_b   1.000
_cell.length_c   1.000
_cell.angle_alpha   90.00
_cell.angle_beta   90.00
_cell.angle_gamma   90.00
#
_symmetry.space_group_name_H-M   'P 1'
#
loop_
_entity.id
_entity.type
_entity.pdbx_description
1 polymer ?
#
loop_
_entity_poly.entity_id
_entity_poly.type
_entity_poly.pdbx_seq_one_letter_code
_entity_poly.pdbx_strand_id
1 'polypeptide(L)'
;MKMERAAMIEKFRSQVVNFFPLQPKSKIPMVAWKQYQTEMYHGIIPTNCNFAIICGKVSSNLAVFDFDHCEDMEVLNAITPDALKNTLVVRSQRGFHVYVKLDRTIKNVKLTRKDSMIIDVQSDGKYVVAPTSIHPSGIEYEVVSEHCNIKKVFGEDILESLMKIGFEVELGGAEGATGEMIAKGGVKNGSLHDSLRTYALHLILKADITNRDTYDYELRRWNREGNNEYKVNDHDFERTINDAWNYGISIKNGEETDPSEKKSKKDDSSHAEHAVRIMREMPIKTMRDTDEMLYYKNGVYNMGAESRIAEMCESLVQDCKSSDVYEISNTIRRLTYVDRKDFDKDPMKINLLNGVVDVMTGEVFDHSPNNLYRNCVPVTYDPSILPVEVPKFLRECHLGDQHKYLNLIEEISYTLLREQTFQLAFMYTGSGSNGKSVWLDWIQKFFGHENCANQSLHSLAMNRFAAADLEGKLLNIYPDLKPDALKQNDKLKPLITGDAMSVERKMQHPFI
;
A
#
# COMPACT_ATOMS: atom_id res chain seq x y z
N MET A 1 -14.27 -34.79 27.81
CA MET A 1 -13.13 -35.09 28.72
C MET A 1 -12.35 -33.80 28.89
N LYS A 2 -12.26 -33.23 30.10
CA LYS A 2 -11.54 -31.96 30.30
C LYS A 2 -10.04 -32.22 30.19
N MET A 3 -9.44 -31.87 29.06
CA MET A 3 -8.03 -32.14 28.80
C MET A 3 -7.17 -31.09 29.49
N GLU A 4 -6.13 -31.53 30.20
CA GLU A 4 -5.21 -30.61 30.86
C GLU A 4 -4.41 -29.80 29.83
N ARG A 5 -4.11 -28.54 30.16
CA ARG A 5 -3.39 -27.60 29.29
C ARG A 5 -2.04 -28.14 28.81
N ALA A 6 -1.29 -28.82 29.67
CA ALA A 6 0.00 -29.40 29.30
C ALA A 6 -0.15 -30.46 28.21
N ALA A 7 -1.13 -31.37 28.37
CA ALA A 7 -1.47 -32.38 27.37
C ALA A 7 -1.95 -31.73 26.05
N MET A 8 -2.67 -30.61 26.11
CA MET A 8 -3.08 -29.84 24.94
C MET A 8 -1.89 -29.28 24.15
N ILE A 9 -0.95 -28.66 24.84
CA ILE A 9 0.27 -28.10 24.23
C ILE A 9 1.09 -29.22 23.58
N GLU A 10 1.27 -30.36 24.27
CA GLU A 10 1.97 -31.52 23.73
C GLU A 10 1.25 -32.08 22.50
N LYS A 11 -0.08 -32.15 22.53
CA LYS A 11 -0.89 -32.60 21.42
C LYS A 11 -0.76 -31.69 20.19
N PHE A 12 -0.71 -30.38 20.38
CA PHE A 12 -0.45 -29.43 19.29
C PHE A 12 0.96 -29.59 18.71
N ARG A 13 1.99 -29.77 19.55
CA ARG A 13 3.35 -30.03 19.08
C ARG A 13 3.43 -31.31 18.25
N SER A 14 2.81 -32.41 18.72
CA SER A 14 2.79 -33.69 18.00
C SER A 14 2.13 -33.60 16.61
N GLN A 15 1.27 -32.58 16.44
CA GLN A 15 0.57 -32.30 15.20
C GLN A 15 1.14 -31.10 14.46
N VAL A 16 2.36 -30.63 14.76
CA VAL A 16 3.00 -29.51 14.03
C VAL A 16 2.09 -28.27 13.96
N VAL A 17 1.48 -27.91 15.10
CA VAL A 17 0.69 -26.70 15.26
C VAL A 17 1.53 -25.68 16.01
N ASN A 18 1.72 -24.51 15.41
CA ASN A 18 2.49 -23.42 16.00
C ASN A 18 1.59 -22.55 16.89
N PHE A 19 2.13 -22.09 18.02
CA PHE A 19 1.38 -21.32 19.01
C PHE A 19 2.27 -20.38 19.83
N PHE A 20 1.71 -19.31 20.37
CA PHE A 20 2.46 -18.30 21.14
C PHE A 20 1.62 -17.75 22.32
N PRO A 21 2.24 -17.14 23.35
CA PRO A 21 1.51 -16.70 24.53
C PRO A 21 0.71 -15.43 24.31
N LEU A 22 -0.48 -15.40 24.90
CA LEU A 22 -1.38 -14.24 24.99
C LEU A 22 -1.49 -13.80 26.45
N GLN A 23 -1.85 -12.53 26.68
CA GLN A 23 -2.09 -12.02 28.03
C GLN A 23 -3.22 -12.82 28.74
N PRO A 24 -3.21 -12.92 30.09
CA PRO A 24 -4.27 -13.59 30.85
C PRO A 24 -5.65 -13.04 30.51
N LYS A 25 -6.63 -13.93 30.29
CA LYS A 25 -8.03 -13.57 29.98
C LYS A 25 -8.17 -12.56 28.83
N SER A 26 -7.27 -12.60 27.86
CA SER A 26 -7.18 -11.62 26.77
C SER A 26 -6.90 -12.31 25.43
N LYS A 27 -7.18 -11.60 24.33
CA LYS A 27 -6.81 -11.98 22.96
C LYS A 27 -5.50 -11.31 22.49
N ILE A 28 -4.85 -10.55 23.35
CA ILE A 28 -3.69 -9.70 23.04
C ILE A 28 -2.39 -10.51 23.16
N PRO A 29 -1.54 -10.52 22.11
CA PRO A 29 -0.21 -11.14 22.14
C PRO A 29 0.71 -10.58 23.24
N MET A 30 1.48 -11.45 23.90
CA MET A 30 2.57 -11.02 24.80
C MET A 30 3.89 -10.77 24.08
N VAL A 31 4.01 -11.25 22.84
CA VAL A 31 5.21 -11.17 22.02
C VAL A 31 4.83 -10.71 20.62
N ALA A 32 5.76 -10.06 19.92
CA ALA A 32 5.61 -9.82 18.49
C ALA A 32 5.46 -11.16 17.77
N TRP A 33 4.28 -11.41 17.18
CA TRP A 33 3.91 -12.75 16.73
C TRP A 33 4.00 -12.95 15.21
N LYS A 34 4.04 -11.85 14.42
CA LYS A 34 4.04 -11.93 12.95
C LYS A 34 5.22 -12.76 12.39
N GLN A 35 6.37 -12.74 13.05
CA GLN A 35 7.53 -13.58 12.71
C GLN A 35 7.24 -15.08 12.81
N TYR A 36 6.34 -15.50 13.70
CA TYR A 36 5.96 -16.90 13.87
C TYR A 36 4.97 -17.40 12.80
N GLN A 37 4.63 -16.57 11.81
CA GLN A 37 3.97 -17.03 10.58
C GLN A 37 4.91 -17.82 9.67
N THR A 38 6.23 -17.67 9.86
CA THR A 38 7.27 -18.42 9.13
C THR A 38 8.18 -19.24 10.05
N GLU A 39 8.22 -18.91 11.34
CA GLU A 39 9.09 -19.55 12.33
C GLU A 39 8.29 -20.28 13.44
N MET A 40 8.78 -21.41 13.94
CA MET A 40 8.16 -22.09 15.08
C MET A 40 8.47 -21.35 16.39
N TYR A 41 7.46 -21.14 17.21
CA TYR A 41 7.66 -20.61 18.55
C TYR A 41 8.15 -21.72 19.49
N HIS A 42 9.33 -21.51 20.08
CA HIS A 42 9.98 -22.48 20.98
C HIS A 42 9.89 -22.10 22.47
N GLY A 43 9.28 -20.96 22.80
CA GLY A 43 9.16 -20.50 24.17
C GLY A 43 8.15 -21.29 25.00
N ILE A 44 8.12 -21.00 26.31
CA ILE A 44 7.18 -21.61 27.25
C ILE A 44 5.92 -20.74 27.32
N ILE A 45 4.76 -21.39 27.29
CA ILE A 45 3.48 -20.72 27.56
C ILE A 45 3.28 -20.65 29.08
N PRO A 46 3.23 -19.45 29.70
CA PRO A 46 3.00 -19.34 31.13
C PRO A 46 1.63 -19.92 31.52
N THR A 47 1.55 -20.58 32.69
CA THR A 47 0.35 -21.28 33.18
C THR A 47 -0.88 -20.38 33.29
N ASN A 48 -0.67 -19.09 33.59
CA ASN A 48 -1.73 -18.15 33.93
C ASN A 48 -2.21 -17.36 32.70
N CYS A 49 -1.54 -17.55 31.57
CA CYS A 49 -1.73 -16.79 30.34
C CYS A 49 -2.69 -17.52 29.39
N ASN A 50 -3.24 -16.82 28.41
CA ASN A 50 -3.87 -17.49 27.28
C ASN A 50 -2.77 -17.89 26.27
N PHE A 51 -3.13 -18.62 25.23
CA PHE A 51 -2.24 -18.82 24.08
C PHE A 51 -3.05 -18.83 22.79
N ALA A 52 -2.38 -18.47 21.70
CA ALA A 52 -2.94 -18.43 20.36
C ALA A 52 -2.29 -19.50 19.50
N ILE A 53 -3.09 -20.08 18.60
CA ILE A 53 -2.63 -20.96 17.52
C ILE A 53 -2.49 -20.12 16.26
N ILE A 54 -1.35 -20.23 15.59
CA ILE A 54 -1.10 -19.56 14.32
C ILE A 54 -1.66 -20.44 13.21
N CYS A 55 -2.53 -19.87 12.39
CA CYS A 55 -3.11 -20.58 11.26
C CYS A 55 -2.18 -20.55 10.05
N GLY A 56 -2.47 -21.39 9.07
CA GLY A 56 -1.80 -21.40 7.79
C GLY A 56 -0.63 -22.37 7.67
N LYS A 57 0.25 -22.09 6.71
CA LYS A 57 1.34 -22.97 6.26
C LYS A 57 2.25 -23.45 7.40
N VAL A 58 2.61 -22.56 8.33
CA VAL A 58 3.49 -22.89 9.48
C VAL A 58 2.91 -23.97 10.40
N SER A 59 1.58 -24.09 10.44
CA SER A 59 0.87 -25.11 11.21
C SER A 59 0.38 -26.27 10.33
N SER A 60 1.11 -26.56 9.24
CA SER A 60 0.75 -27.54 8.21
C SER A 60 -0.59 -27.23 7.51
N ASN A 61 -0.72 -26.03 6.96
CA ASN A 61 -1.94 -25.53 6.30
C ASN A 61 -3.18 -25.60 7.19
N LEU A 62 -3.03 -25.25 8.47
CA LEU A 62 -4.14 -25.23 9.42
C LEU A 62 -5.13 -24.12 9.06
N ALA A 63 -6.39 -24.46 8.87
CA ALA A 63 -7.49 -23.51 8.79
C ALA A 63 -8.45 -23.73 9.97
N VAL A 64 -8.99 -22.63 10.48
CA VAL A 64 -10.00 -22.65 11.54
C VAL A 64 -11.24 -21.96 11.01
N PHE A 65 -12.35 -22.69 10.97
CA PHE A 65 -13.66 -22.17 10.62
C PHE A 65 -14.32 -21.72 11.93
N ASP A 66 -14.35 -20.40 12.15
CA ASP A 66 -14.92 -19.78 13.34
C ASP A 66 -16.40 -19.48 13.10
N PHE A 67 -17.27 -20.37 13.59
CA PHE A 67 -18.71 -20.23 13.54
C PHE A 67 -19.17 -19.31 14.68
N ASP A 68 -19.60 -18.11 14.31
CA ASP A 68 -20.24 -17.15 15.20
C ASP A 68 -21.76 -17.23 15.07
N HIS A 69 -22.46 -16.97 16.17
CA HIS A 69 -23.93 -17.05 16.26
C HIS A 69 -24.47 -18.45 15.93
N CYS A 70 -23.72 -19.48 16.34
CA CYS A 70 -24.03 -20.88 16.04
C CYS A 70 -24.39 -21.63 17.33
N GLU A 71 -25.64 -22.06 17.44
CA GLU A 71 -26.13 -22.91 18.54
C GLU A 71 -26.30 -24.39 18.11
N ASP A 72 -26.44 -24.63 16.80
CA ASP A 72 -26.63 -25.96 16.23
C ASP A 72 -25.30 -26.60 15.81
N MET A 73 -24.91 -27.67 16.50
CA MET A 73 -23.68 -28.40 16.20
C MET A 73 -23.76 -29.25 14.93
N GLU A 74 -24.95 -29.55 14.39
CA GLU A 74 -25.06 -30.34 13.16
C GLU A 74 -24.47 -29.60 11.96
N VAL A 75 -24.55 -28.26 11.96
CA VAL A 75 -23.99 -27.39 10.93
C VAL A 75 -22.48 -27.57 10.77
N LEU A 76 -21.78 -27.94 11.85
CA LEU A 76 -20.32 -28.15 11.83
C LEU A 76 -19.93 -29.32 10.91
N ASN A 77 -20.84 -30.26 10.65
CA ASN A 77 -20.60 -31.39 9.75
C ASN A 77 -20.41 -30.96 8.29
N ALA A 78 -20.74 -29.70 7.95
CA ALA A 78 -20.42 -29.14 6.64
C ALA A 78 -18.91 -28.92 6.42
N ILE A 79 -18.10 -28.84 7.49
CA ILE A 79 -16.63 -28.77 7.38
C ILE A 79 -16.02 -30.17 7.18
N THR A 80 -16.54 -31.17 7.90
CA THR A 80 -16.19 -32.57 7.68
C THR A 80 -17.31 -33.41 8.26
N PRO A 81 -17.69 -34.52 7.61
CA PRO A 81 -18.64 -35.47 8.18
C PRO A 81 -18.25 -35.86 9.61
N ASP A 82 -19.23 -35.97 10.51
CA ASP A 82 -19.09 -36.24 11.94
C ASP A 82 -17.99 -35.39 12.61
N ALA A 83 -18.04 -34.07 12.45
CA ALA A 83 -16.96 -33.16 12.86
C ALA A 83 -16.54 -33.35 14.33
N LEU A 84 -17.48 -33.56 15.24
CA LEU A 84 -17.21 -33.82 16.66
C LEU A 84 -16.42 -35.11 16.91
N LYS A 85 -16.51 -36.10 16.02
CA LYS A 85 -15.79 -37.37 16.13
C LYS A 85 -14.49 -37.41 15.33
N ASN A 86 -14.38 -36.54 14.33
CA ASN A 86 -13.37 -36.66 13.28
C ASN A 86 -12.33 -35.54 13.31
N THR A 87 -12.59 -34.39 13.93
CA THR A 87 -11.60 -33.32 14.05
C THR A 87 -11.71 -32.58 15.39
N LEU A 88 -10.75 -31.71 15.68
CA LEU A 88 -10.79 -30.87 16.87
C LEU A 88 -11.86 -29.78 16.70
N VAL A 89 -12.81 -29.76 17.64
CA VAL A 89 -13.87 -28.73 17.74
C VAL A 89 -13.83 -28.09 19.11
N VAL A 90 -13.81 -26.77 19.15
CA VAL A 90 -13.70 -25.97 20.37
C VAL A 90 -14.89 -25.02 20.46
N ARG A 91 -15.63 -25.03 21.58
CA ARG A 91 -16.67 -24.06 21.88
C ARG A 91 -16.03 -22.71 22.22
N SER A 92 -16.49 -21.65 21.57
CA SER A 92 -16.10 -20.25 21.82
C SER A 92 -17.19 -19.51 22.60
N GLN A 93 -17.06 -18.18 22.79
CA GLN A 93 -18.10 -17.38 23.46
C GLN A 93 -19.44 -17.42 22.70
N ARG A 94 -19.40 -17.44 21.36
CA ARG A 94 -20.58 -17.19 20.49
C ARG A 94 -20.85 -18.32 19.49
N GLY A 95 -20.08 -19.40 19.55
CA GLY A 95 -20.30 -20.58 18.72
C GLY A 95 -19.13 -21.56 18.82
N PHE A 96 -18.50 -21.90 17.69
CA PHE A 96 -17.55 -23.01 17.60
C PHE A 96 -16.39 -22.74 16.63
N HIS A 97 -15.19 -23.14 17.02
CA HIS A 97 -14.04 -23.23 16.12
C HIS A 97 -13.88 -24.68 15.65
N VAL A 98 -13.93 -24.92 14.35
CA VAL A 98 -13.63 -26.23 13.75
C VAL A 98 -12.25 -26.17 13.10
N TYR A 99 -11.32 -26.97 13.60
CA TYR A 99 -9.93 -26.99 13.15
C TYR A 99 -9.75 -28.08 12.09
N VAL A 100 -9.13 -27.75 10.95
CA VAL A 100 -8.78 -28.73 9.92
C VAL A 100 -7.46 -28.35 9.23
N LYS A 101 -6.74 -29.34 8.70
CA LYS A 101 -5.55 -29.12 7.87
C LYS A 101 -5.91 -29.29 6.40
N LEU A 102 -5.70 -28.25 5.62
CA LEU A 102 -6.07 -28.25 4.21
C LEU A 102 -4.93 -28.78 3.33
N ASP A 103 -5.31 -29.34 2.19
CA ASP A 103 -4.39 -29.72 1.11
C ASP A 103 -3.62 -28.52 0.55
N ARG A 104 -4.23 -27.33 0.58
CA ARG A 104 -3.64 -26.03 0.18
C ARG A 104 -4.06 -24.92 1.13
N THR A 105 -3.28 -23.84 1.19
CA THR A 105 -3.71 -22.67 1.96
C THR A 105 -4.85 -21.93 1.25
N ILE A 106 -5.77 -21.38 2.02
CA ILE A 106 -6.91 -20.60 1.52
C ILE A 106 -6.84 -19.16 2.04
N LYS A 107 -7.41 -18.21 1.32
CA LYS A 107 -7.55 -16.83 1.81
C LYS A 107 -8.53 -16.79 2.97
N ASN A 108 -8.30 -15.85 3.88
CA ASN A 108 -9.28 -15.54 4.93
C ASN A 108 -10.56 -15.01 4.26
N VAL A 109 -11.70 -15.58 4.62
CA VAL A 109 -12.99 -15.24 4.01
C VAL A 109 -14.07 -15.27 5.08
N LYS A 110 -15.02 -14.34 4.99
CA LYS A 110 -16.24 -14.37 5.78
C LYS A 110 -17.36 -14.97 4.94
N LEU A 111 -18.06 -15.94 5.52
CA LEU A 111 -19.25 -16.54 4.95
C LEU A 111 -20.44 -16.15 5.82
N THR A 112 -21.57 -15.85 5.19
CA THR A 112 -22.80 -15.51 5.90
C THR A 112 -23.95 -16.40 5.45
N ARG A 113 -24.89 -16.65 6.35
CA ARG A 113 -26.13 -17.39 6.07
C ARG A 113 -27.33 -16.52 6.46
N LYS A 114 -28.48 -16.75 5.81
CA LYS A 114 -29.69 -15.93 5.97
C LYS A 114 -30.23 -15.82 7.41
N ASP A 115 -29.88 -16.77 8.27
CA ASP A 115 -30.24 -16.80 9.69
C ASP A 115 -29.24 -16.06 10.60
N SER A 116 -28.41 -15.19 10.02
CA SER A 116 -27.36 -14.42 10.72
C SER A 116 -26.19 -15.24 11.25
N MET A 117 -26.07 -16.52 10.86
CA MET A 117 -24.87 -17.31 11.15
C MET A 117 -23.71 -16.84 10.30
N ILE A 118 -22.54 -16.68 10.92
CA ILE A 118 -21.32 -16.17 10.28
C ILE A 118 -20.22 -17.20 10.46
N ILE A 119 -19.44 -17.44 9.40
CA ILE A 119 -18.19 -18.19 9.49
C ILE A 119 -17.05 -17.27 9.10
N ASP A 120 -16.15 -17.00 10.05
CA ASP A 120 -14.88 -16.36 9.77
C ASP A 120 -13.80 -17.42 9.57
N VAL A 121 -13.33 -17.59 8.33
CA VAL A 121 -12.28 -18.54 8.00
C VAL A 121 -10.91 -17.94 8.29
N GLN A 122 -10.23 -18.49 9.29
CA GLN A 122 -8.90 -18.06 9.75
C GLN A 122 -7.82 -19.02 9.22
N SER A 123 -6.99 -18.53 8.29
CA SER A 123 -5.95 -19.27 7.56
C SER A 123 -4.62 -18.49 7.61
N ASP A 124 -3.82 -18.49 6.53
CA ASP A 124 -2.54 -17.78 6.43
C ASP A 124 -2.65 -16.32 6.91
N GLY A 125 -1.72 -15.92 7.77
CA GLY A 125 -1.63 -14.56 8.30
C GLY A 125 -2.53 -14.25 9.49
N LYS A 126 -3.27 -15.24 10.02
CA LYS A 126 -4.16 -15.09 11.19
C LYS A 126 -3.77 -16.02 12.34
N TYR A 127 -4.32 -15.75 13.52
CA TYR A 127 -4.26 -16.64 14.68
C TYR A 127 -5.63 -16.72 15.33
N VAL A 128 -5.87 -17.81 16.06
CA VAL A 128 -7.06 -17.98 16.91
C VAL A 128 -6.65 -18.25 18.35
N VAL A 129 -7.53 -17.91 19.31
CA VAL A 129 -7.30 -18.27 20.70
C VAL A 129 -7.45 -19.78 20.87
N ALA A 130 -6.47 -20.40 21.52
CA ALA A 130 -6.40 -21.85 21.67
C ALA A 130 -7.33 -22.37 22.78
N PRO A 131 -7.76 -23.65 22.72
CA PRO A 131 -8.52 -24.29 23.81
C PRO A 131 -7.74 -24.28 25.14
N THR A 132 -8.46 -24.38 26.25
CA THR A 132 -7.97 -24.18 27.65
C THR A 132 -7.58 -22.73 27.99
N SER A 133 -7.78 -21.79 27.07
CA SER A 133 -7.70 -20.34 27.33
C SER A 133 -9.05 -19.79 27.79
N ILE A 134 -9.04 -18.60 28.40
CA ILE A 134 -10.24 -17.95 28.94
C ILE A 134 -10.53 -16.68 28.12
N HIS A 135 -11.71 -16.58 27.51
CA HIS A 135 -12.18 -15.37 26.82
C HIS A 135 -12.27 -14.18 27.80
N PRO A 136 -12.10 -12.91 27.36
CA PRO A 136 -12.33 -11.73 28.21
C PRO A 136 -13.65 -11.71 28.98
N SER A 137 -14.69 -12.37 28.47
CA SER A 137 -15.99 -12.53 29.15
C SER A 137 -15.99 -13.56 30.28
N GLY A 138 -14.89 -14.27 30.51
CA GLY A 138 -14.77 -15.35 31.50
C GLY A 138 -15.12 -16.75 31.00
N ILE A 139 -15.61 -16.88 29.75
CA ILE A 139 -15.96 -18.18 29.15
C ILE A 139 -14.68 -18.89 28.69
N GLU A 140 -14.53 -20.17 29.03
CA GLU A 140 -13.41 -21.01 28.62
C GLU A 140 -13.57 -21.46 27.16
N TYR A 141 -12.48 -21.47 26.40
CA TYR A 141 -12.41 -22.13 25.09
C TYR A 141 -12.35 -23.65 25.32
N GLU A 142 -13.51 -24.31 25.34
CA GLU A 142 -13.65 -25.71 25.75
C GLU A 142 -13.65 -26.67 24.55
N VAL A 143 -12.90 -27.77 24.65
CA VAL A 143 -12.94 -28.83 23.63
C VAL A 143 -14.24 -29.62 23.76
N VAL A 144 -15.01 -29.68 22.67
CA VAL A 144 -16.29 -30.41 22.60
C VAL A 144 -16.23 -31.65 21.70
N SER A 145 -15.18 -31.81 20.89
CA SER A 145 -14.91 -33.03 20.13
C SER A 145 -14.48 -34.21 21.00
N GLU A 146 -14.71 -35.44 20.53
CA GLU A 146 -14.31 -36.69 21.21
C GLU A 146 -12.79 -36.84 21.34
N HIS A 147 -12.03 -36.26 20.41
CA HIS A 147 -10.58 -36.30 20.40
C HIS A 147 -9.95 -34.98 19.95
N CYS A 148 -8.67 -34.77 20.26
CA CYS A 148 -7.94 -33.54 19.91
C CYS A 148 -7.07 -33.65 18.64
N ASN A 149 -7.34 -34.64 17.78
CA ASN A 149 -6.67 -34.77 16.49
C ASN A 149 -7.29 -33.81 15.46
N ILE A 150 -6.46 -33.15 14.67
CA ILE A 150 -6.87 -32.24 13.58
C ILE A 150 -6.82 -33.01 12.27
N LYS A 151 -7.98 -33.18 11.62
CA LYS A 151 -8.14 -33.94 10.38
C LYS A 151 -7.55 -33.19 9.19
N LYS A 152 -6.99 -33.94 8.24
CA LYS A 152 -6.67 -33.43 6.90
C LYS A 152 -7.88 -33.56 5.98
N VAL A 153 -8.19 -32.50 5.25
CA VAL A 153 -9.38 -32.40 4.37
C VAL A 153 -9.04 -31.60 3.12
N PHE A 154 -9.82 -31.77 2.06
CA PHE A 154 -9.68 -31.00 0.82
C PHE A 154 -10.52 -29.73 0.92
N GLY A 155 -9.92 -28.57 0.61
CA GLY A 155 -10.61 -27.28 0.79
C GLY A 155 -11.82 -27.07 -0.13
N GLU A 156 -11.82 -27.67 -1.32
CA GLU A 156 -12.93 -27.55 -2.29
C GLU A 156 -14.20 -28.21 -1.77
N ASP A 157 -14.09 -29.41 -1.19
CA ASP A 157 -15.21 -30.17 -0.62
C ASP A 157 -15.94 -29.39 0.48
N ILE A 158 -15.20 -28.62 1.28
CA ILE A 158 -15.75 -27.81 2.36
C ILE A 158 -16.58 -26.65 1.81
N LEU A 159 -16.03 -25.91 0.85
CA LEU A 159 -16.73 -24.76 0.26
C LEU A 159 -18.02 -25.19 -0.42
N GLU A 160 -17.99 -26.30 -1.18
CA GLU A 160 -19.21 -26.86 -1.78
C GLU A 160 -20.23 -27.28 -0.73
N SER A 161 -19.79 -27.90 0.36
CA SER A 161 -20.68 -28.34 1.45
C SER A 161 -21.32 -27.15 2.17
N LEU A 162 -20.56 -26.08 2.42
CA LEU A 162 -21.04 -24.85 3.03
C LEU A 162 -22.05 -24.11 2.13
N MET A 163 -21.77 -24.03 0.82
CA MET A 163 -22.71 -23.43 -0.14
C MET A 163 -24.02 -24.22 -0.24
N LYS A 164 -23.97 -25.57 -0.20
CA LYS A 164 -25.18 -26.42 -0.22
C LYS A 164 -26.11 -26.18 0.96
N ILE A 165 -25.57 -25.81 2.12
CA ILE A 165 -26.35 -25.47 3.32
C ILE A 165 -26.63 -23.96 3.46
N GLY A 166 -26.44 -23.20 2.38
CA GLY A 166 -26.87 -21.81 2.25
C GLY A 166 -25.90 -20.76 2.76
N PHE A 167 -24.62 -21.11 2.99
CA PHE A 167 -23.59 -20.09 3.22
C PHE A 167 -23.15 -19.44 1.91
N GLU A 168 -23.15 -18.11 1.90
CA GLU A 168 -22.71 -17.30 0.78
C GLU A 168 -21.40 -16.59 1.14
N VAL A 169 -20.49 -16.47 0.17
CA VAL A 169 -19.26 -15.72 0.33
C VAL A 169 -19.59 -14.24 0.39
N GLU A 170 -19.18 -13.59 1.47
CA GLU A 170 -19.22 -12.13 1.56
C GLU A 170 -18.12 -11.60 0.61
N LEU A 171 -18.53 -11.21 -0.59
CA LEU A 171 -17.64 -10.63 -1.59
C LEU A 171 -17.15 -9.28 -1.06
N GLY A 172 -15.90 -9.28 -0.62
CA GLY A 172 -15.30 -8.19 0.15
C GLY A 172 -15.39 -6.81 -0.49
N GLY A 173 -15.91 -5.89 0.31
CA GLY A 173 -15.71 -4.45 0.29
C GLY A 173 -16.07 -3.99 1.70
N ALA A 174 -15.23 -3.15 2.31
CA ALA A 174 -15.30 -2.62 3.68
C ALA A 174 -16.59 -2.90 4.50
N GLU A 175 -16.43 -3.51 5.68
CA GLU A 175 -17.42 -3.64 6.78
C GLU A 175 -18.89 -3.27 6.43
N GLY A 176 -19.70 -4.25 6.05
CA GLY A 176 -21.14 -4.26 6.34
C GLY A 176 -22.06 -3.26 5.61
N ALA A 177 -21.68 -2.64 4.50
CA ALA A 177 -22.58 -1.75 3.75
C ALA A 177 -23.23 -2.45 2.54
N THR A 178 -24.55 -2.70 2.59
CA THR A 178 -25.32 -3.16 1.42
C THR A 178 -25.44 -2.06 0.37
N GLY A 179 -25.72 -2.40 -0.90
CA GLY A 179 -25.98 -1.39 -1.95
C GLY A 179 -27.08 -0.37 -1.60
N GLU A 180 -28.04 -0.77 -0.77
CA GLU A 180 -29.10 0.10 -0.23
C GLU A 180 -28.58 1.05 0.86
N MET A 181 -27.60 0.63 1.66
CA MET A 181 -26.91 1.51 2.61
C MET A 181 -25.99 2.50 1.89
N ILE A 182 -25.28 2.04 0.86
CA ILE A 182 -24.41 2.87 0.03
C ILE A 182 -25.23 3.96 -0.66
N ALA A 183 -26.45 3.66 -1.12
CA ALA A 183 -27.34 4.64 -1.76
C ALA A 183 -27.60 5.90 -0.92
N LYS A 184 -27.53 5.80 0.41
CA LYS A 184 -27.72 6.93 1.34
C LYS A 184 -26.51 7.87 1.41
N GLY A 185 -25.36 7.43 0.89
CA GLY A 185 -24.15 8.24 0.87
C GLY A 185 -23.28 8.13 2.14
N GLY A 186 -22.36 9.08 2.34
CA GLY A 186 -21.48 9.10 3.51
C GLY A 186 -20.31 8.12 3.45
N VAL A 187 -19.93 7.67 2.25
CA VAL A 187 -18.87 6.69 2.04
C VAL A 187 -17.48 7.31 2.23
N LYS A 188 -16.61 6.60 2.96
CA LYS A 188 -15.21 6.99 3.19
C LYS A 188 -14.34 6.73 1.96
N ASN A 189 -13.27 7.50 1.79
CA ASN A 189 -12.41 7.46 0.59
C ASN A 189 -11.89 6.05 0.27
N GLY A 190 -11.40 5.34 1.28
CA GLY A 190 -10.76 4.03 1.13
C GLY A 190 -11.69 2.93 0.61
N SER A 191 -13.00 3.15 0.63
CA SER A 191 -14.01 2.21 0.10
C SER A 191 -14.84 2.81 -1.03
N LEU A 192 -14.51 4.02 -1.51
CA LEU A 192 -15.39 4.80 -2.38
C LEU A 192 -15.57 4.16 -3.76
N HIS A 193 -14.49 3.67 -4.38
CA HIS A 193 -14.55 3.01 -5.70
C HIS A 193 -15.28 1.66 -5.63
N ASP A 194 -14.99 0.85 -4.62
CA ASP A 194 -15.69 -0.42 -4.38
C ASP A 194 -17.18 -0.19 -4.10
N SER A 195 -17.50 0.87 -3.35
CA SER A 195 -18.88 1.25 -3.04
C SER A 195 -19.62 1.74 -4.28
N LEU A 196 -18.97 2.53 -5.14
CA LEU A 196 -19.54 2.97 -6.42
C LEU A 196 -19.90 1.76 -7.30
N ARG A 197 -18.97 0.82 -7.45
CA ARG A 197 -19.20 -0.41 -8.21
C ARG A 197 -20.34 -1.25 -7.60
N THR A 198 -20.35 -1.37 -6.28
CA THR A 198 -21.37 -2.15 -5.56
C THR A 198 -22.76 -1.52 -5.70
N TYR A 199 -22.85 -0.19 -5.58
CA TYR A 199 -24.11 0.53 -5.76
C TYR A 199 -24.60 0.45 -7.22
N ALA A 200 -23.70 0.62 -8.18
CA ALA A 200 -24.00 0.45 -9.61
C ALA A 200 -24.60 -0.93 -9.91
N LEU A 201 -23.97 -2.01 -9.44
CA LEU A 201 -24.49 -3.38 -9.63
C LEU A 201 -25.81 -3.60 -8.90
N HIS A 202 -25.99 -2.99 -7.72
CA HIS A 202 -27.25 -3.06 -6.98
C HIS A 202 -28.41 -2.42 -7.77
N LEU A 203 -28.19 -1.25 -8.39
CA LEU A 203 -29.22 -0.59 -9.20
C LEU A 203 -29.73 -1.50 -10.33
N ILE A 204 -28.82 -2.23 -10.98
CA ILE A 204 -29.16 -3.10 -12.11
C ILE A 204 -29.78 -4.41 -11.63
N LEU A 205 -29.12 -5.13 -10.73
CA LEU A 205 -29.43 -6.53 -10.39
C LEU A 205 -30.48 -6.68 -9.29
N LYS A 206 -30.69 -5.64 -8.47
CA LYS A 206 -31.61 -5.69 -7.32
C LYS A 206 -32.70 -4.64 -7.40
N ALA A 207 -32.39 -3.40 -7.78
CA ALA A 207 -33.38 -2.33 -7.95
C ALA A 207 -34.02 -2.30 -9.35
N ASP A 208 -33.66 -3.27 -10.20
CA ASP A 208 -34.23 -3.51 -11.51
C ASP A 208 -34.08 -2.37 -12.55
N ILE A 209 -33.15 -1.41 -12.33
CA ILE A 209 -32.93 -0.30 -13.27
C ILE A 209 -32.23 -0.80 -14.54
N THR A 210 -32.96 -0.84 -15.65
CA THR A 210 -32.48 -1.23 -16.99
C THR A 210 -32.45 -0.09 -18.00
N ASN A 211 -32.85 1.11 -17.59
CA ASN A 211 -32.72 2.33 -18.39
C ASN A 211 -31.39 3.04 -18.10
N ARG A 212 -30.56 3.25 -19.14
CA ARG A 212 -29.20 3.79 -19.00
C ARG A 212 -29.18 5.21 -18.47
N ASP A 213 -30.09 6.06 -18.92
CA ASP A 213 -30.15 7.47 -18.50
C ASP A 213 -30.49 7.59 -17.01
N THR A 214 -31.40 6.74 -16.52
CA THR A 214 -31.81 6.68 -15.11
C THR A 214 -30.66 6.19 -14.22
N TYR A 215 -29.94 5.16 -14.68
CA TYR A 215 -28.77 4.62 -14.01
C TYR A 215 -27.63 5.66 -13.90
N ASP A 216 -27.32 6.34 -15.00
CA ASP A 216 -26.30 7.39 -15.03
C ASP A 216 -26.70 8.57 -14.18
N TYR A 217 -27.98 8.97 -14.22
CA TYR A 217 -28.50 10.04 -13.38
C TYR A 217 -28.34 9.73 -11.89
N GLU A 218 -28.78 8.55 -11.43
CA GLU A 218 -28.71 8.17 -10.02
C GLU A 218 -27.25 8.05 -9.52
N LEU A 219 -26.34 7.47 -10.31
CA LEU A 219 -24.94 7.37 -9.92
C LEU A 219 -24.23 8.73 -9.93
N ARG A 220 -24.56 9.61 -10.89
CA ARG A 220 -24.00 10.98 -10.92
C ARG A 220 -24.51 11.81 -9.76
N ARG A 221 -25.81 11.70 -9.45
CA ARG A 221 -26.43 12.31 -8.27
C ARG A 221 -25.74 11.80 -7.01
N TRP A 222 -25.57 10.49 -6.87
CA TRP A 222 -24.89 9.88 -5.73
C TRP A 222 -23.44 10.36 -5.58
N ASN A 223 -22.66 10.41 -6.66
CA ASN A 223 -21.28 10.91 -6.62
C ASN A 223 -21.19 12.41 -6.32
N ARG A 224 -22.19 13.21 -6.74
CA ARG A 224 -22.18 14.68 -6.54
C ARG A 224 -22.78 15.14 -5.22
N GLU A 225 -23.84 14.48 -4.78
CA GLU A 225 -24.77 14.93 -3.73
C GLU A 225 -24.92 13.91 -2.59
N GLY A 226 -24.39 12.69 -2.74
CA GLY A 226 -24.48 11.63 -1.74
C GLY A 226 -23.61 11.84 -0.50
N ASN A 227 -23.23 13.08 -0.15
CA ASN A 227 -22.49 13.39 1.09
C ASN A 227 -21.26 12.47 1.36
N ASN A 228 -20.63 11.95 0.30
CA ASN A 228 -19.45 11.09 0.41
C ASN A 228 -18.23 11.92 0.81
N GLU A 229 -17.25 11.29 1.47
CA GLU A 229 -16.03 11.98 1.93
C GLU A 229 -15.28 12.64 0.77
N TYR A 230 -15.31 11.99 -0.40
CA TYR A 230 -14.77 12.51 -1.66
C TYR A 230 -15.69 12.18 -2.83
N LYS A 231 -15.45 12.86 -3.96
CA LYS A 231 -16.05 12.54 -5.25
C LYS A 231 -15.08 11.67 -6.04
N VAL A 232 -15.57 10.60 -6.62
CA VAL A 232 -14.82 9.83 -7.61
C VAL A 232 -14.57 10.75 -8.80
N ASN A 233 -13.32 10.82 -9.28
CA ASN A 233 -12.97 11.66 -10.41
C ASN A 233 -13.74 11.20 -11.67
N ASP A 234 -13.98 12.12 -12.61
CA ASP A 234 -14.86 11.86 -13.76
C ASP A 234 -14.40 10.66 -14.59
N HIS A 235 -13.08 10.49 -14.80
CA HIS A 235 -12.54 9.39 -15.59
C HIS A 235 -12.84 8.02 -14.95
N ASP A 236 -12.53 7.86 -13.66
CA ASP A 236 -12.74 6.60 -12.95
C ASP A 236 -14.22 6.34 -12.68
N PHE A 237 -15.00 7.40 -12.53
CA PHE A 237 -16.44 7.33 -12.37
C PHE A 237 -17.09 6.76 -13.65
N GLU A 238 -16.84 7.36 -14.82
CA GLU A 238 -17.38 6.88 -16.10
C GLU A 238 -16.97 5.42 -16.37
N ARG A 239 -15.70 5.09 -16.14
CA ARG A 239 -15.20 3.72 -16.34
C ARG A 239 -15.93 2.71 -15.44
N THR A 240 -16.05 3.01 -14.16
CA THR A 240 -16.67 2.10 -13.17
C THR A 240 -18.14 1.85 -13.48
N ILE A 241 -18.89 2.89 -13.85
CA ILE A 241 -20.33 2.75 -14.13
C ILE A 241 -20.57 2.08 -15.50
N ASN A 242 -19.67 2.22 -16.47
CA ASN A 242 -19.76 1.51 -17.75
C ASN A 242 -19.50 0.01 -17.58
N ASP A 243 -18.45 -0.36 -16.85
CA ASP A 243 -18.10 -1.76 -16.59
C ASP A 243 -19.22 -2.46 -15.81
N ALA A 244 -19.76 -1.81 -14.77
CA ALA A 244 -20.86 -2.35 -13.99
C ALA A 244 -22.15 -2.51 -14.81
N TRP A 245 -22.43 -1.60 -15.73
CA TRP A 245 -23.58 -1.68 -16.63
C TRP A 245 -23.50 -2.86 -17.58
N ASN A 246 -22.39 -3.00 -18.29
CA ASN A 246 -22.20 -4.09 -19.24
C ASN A 246 -22.32 -5.45 -18.55
N TYR A 247 -21.69 -5.59 -17.39
CA TYR A 247 -21.76 -6.80 -16.57
C TYR A 247 -23.17 -7.06 -15.99
N GLY A 248 -23.84 -6.03 -15.46
CA GLY A 248 -25.16 -6.19 -14.86
C GLY A 248 -26.25 -6.54 -15.87
N ILE A 249 -26.19 -5.94 -17.07
CA ILE A 249 -27.12 -6.22 -18.16
C ILE A 249 -26.88 -7.60 -18.77
N SER A 250 -25.62 -8.03 -18.92
CA SER A 250 -25.32 -9.38 -19.44
C SER A 250 -25.89 -10.47 -18.53
N ILE A 251 -25.82 -10.30 -17.21
CA ILE A 251 -26.45 -11.20 -16.23
C ILE A 251 -27.98 -11.21 -16.39
N LYS A 252 -28.60 -10.04 -16.60
CA LYS A 252 -30.06 -9.91 -16.70
C LYS A 252 -30.64 -10.46 -17.99
N ASN A 253 -29.92 -10.32 -19.10
CA ASN A 253 -30.36 -10.79 -20.40
C ASN A 253 -30.25 -12.31 -20.55
N GLY A 254 -29.79 -13.02 -19.51
CA GLY A 254 -29.64 -14.47 -19.54
C GLY A 254 -28.62 -14.93 -20.58
N GLU A 255 -27.66 -14.08 -20.94
CA GLU A 255 -26.51 -14.49 -21.73
C GLU A 255 -25.64 -15.39 -20.83
N GLU A 256 -25.91 -16.70 -20.92
CA GLU A 256 -25.01 -17.73 -20.40
C GLU A 256 -23.65 -17.53 -21.06
N THR A 257 -22.71 -16.98 -20.30
CA THR A 257 -21.31 -17.21 -20.59
C THR A 257 -21.03 -18.66 -20.23
N ASP A 258 -20.95 -19.49 -21.28
CA ASP A 258 -20.66 -20.92 -21.21
C ASP A 258 -19.54 -21.22 -20.19
N PRO A 259 -19.84 -21.94 -19.09
CA PRO A 259 -18.83 -22.32 -18.10
C PRO A 259 -17.84 -23.39 -18.62
N SER A 260 -18.04 -23.89 -19.84
CA SER A 260 -17.25 -24.95 -20.48
C SER A 260 -16.12 -24.48 -21.38
N GLU A 261 -15.91 -23.17 -21.55
CA GLU A 261 -14.55 -22.65 -21.80
C GLU A 261 -13.76 -22.53 -20.48
N LYS A 262 -13.71 -23.64 -19.73
CA LYS A 262 -12.80 -23.76 -18.60
C LYS A 262 -11.39 -23.89 -19.13
N LYS A 263 -10.67 -22.78 -18.97
CA LYS A 263 -9.39 -22.74 -18.27
C LYS A 263 -8.45 -23.85 -18.72
N SER A 264 -7.68 -23.56 -19.77
CA SER A 264 -6.26 -23.86 -19.65
C SER A 264 -5.82 -23.31 -18.29
N LYS A 265 -5.10 -24.12 -17.51
CA LYS A 265 -4.46 -23.69 -16.26
C LYS A 265 -3.87 -22.30 -16.51
N LYS A 266 -4.48 -21.23 -16.00
CA LYS A 266 -3.87 -19.90 -16.08
C LYS A 266 -2.74 -19.98 -15.07
N ASP A 267 -1.57 -20.23 -15.62
CA ASP A 267 -0.31 -20.41 -14.95
C ASP A 267 -0.12 -19.20 -14.01
N ASP A 268 -0.13 -19.43 -12.69
CA ASP A 268 0.36 -18.45 -11.70
C ASP A 268 1.80 -18.03 -12.04
N SER A 269 2.48 -18.81 -12.89
CA SER A 269 3.76 -18.47 -13.51
C SER A 269 3.70 -17.27 -14.46
N SER A 270 2.57 -16.97 -15.13
CA SER A 270 2.53 -15.93 -16.19
C SER A 270 2.53 -14.48 -15.66
N HIS A 271 1.76 -14.13 -14.62
CA HIS A 271 1.79 -12.76 -14.07
C HIS A 271 3.10 -12.45 -13.36
N ALA A 272 3.65 -13.43 -12.63
CA ALA A 272 4.96 -13.31 -12.02
C ALA A 272 6.07 -13.16 -13.08
N GLU A 273 5.99 -13.92 -14.18
CA GLU A 273 6.92 -13.80 -15.31
C GLU A 273 6.81 -12.43 -15.99
N HIS A 274 5.60 -11.94 -16.26
CA HIS A 274 5.38 -10.59 -16.81
C HIS A 274 5.91 -9.51 -15.87
N ALA A 275 5.68 -9.64 -14.55
CA ALA A 275 6.24 -8.73 -13.55
C ALA A 275 7.77 -8.70 -13.58
N VAL A 276 8.42 -9.87 -13.62
CA VAL A 276 9.88 -9.99 -13.72
C VAL A 276 10.39 -9.38 -15.03
N ARG A 277 9.70 -9.62 -16.15
CA ARG A 277 10.05 -9.05 -17.44
C ARG A 277 9.96 -7.53 -17.45
N ILE A 278 8.87 -6.97 -16.90
CA ILE A 278 8.70 -5.52 -16.75
C ILE A 278 9.81 -4.94 -15.88
N MET A 279 10.12 -5.53 -14.73
CA MET A 279 11.20 -5.05 -13.85
C MET A 279 12.59 -5.14 -14.49
N ARG A 280 12.80 -6.08 -15.42
CA ARG A 280 14.06 -6.21 -16.16
C ARG A 280 14.20 -5.13 -17.23
N GLU A 281 13.12 -4.81 -17.95
CA GLU A 281 13.12 -3.80 -19.00
C GLU A 281 13.07 -2.38 -18.41
N MET A 282 12.35 -2.21 -17.30
CA MET A 282 12.16 -0.96 -16.59
C MET A 282 12.30 -1.22 -15.08
N PRO A 283 13.49 -1.00 -14.50
CA PRO A 283 13.70 -1.18 -13.07
C PRO A 283 12.74 -0.29 -12.28
N ILE A 284 11.99 -0.89 -11.35
CA ILE A 284 10.99 -0.20 -10.53
C ILE A 284 11.38 -0.26 -9.06
N LYS A 285 11.01 0.78 -8.32
CA LYS A 285 11.11 0.84 -6.85
C LYS A 285 9.80 1.36 -6.28
N THR A 286 9.35 0.77 -5.17
CA THR A 286 8.14 1.20 -4.45
C THR A 286 8.52 1.87 -3.15
N MET A 287 8.04 3.09 -2.95
CA MET A 287 8.16 3.80 -1.67
C MET A 287 7.36 3.07 -0.59
N ARG A 288 8.02 2.62 0.48
CA ARG A 288 7.38 1.82 1.54
C ARG A 288 6.30 2.58 2.33
N ASP A 289 6.45 3.89 2.45
CA ASP A 289 5.57 4.77 3.22
C ASP A 289 4.28 5.15 2.47
N THR A 290 4.34 5.26 1.13
CA THR A 290 3.22 5.73 0.30
C THR A 290 2.71 4.73 -0.74
N ASP A 291 3.37 3.58 -0.91
CA ASP A 291 3.11 2.59 -1.98
C ASP A 291 3.29 3.14 -3.42
N GLU A 292 3.86 4.34 -3.56
CA GLU A 292 4.10 5.01 -4.84
C GLU A 292 5.22 4.32 -5.61
N MET A 293 4.96 3.93 -6.87
CA MET A 293 5.93 3.24 -7.70
C MET A 293 6.69 4.21 -8.62
N LEU A 294 8.01 4.11 -8.56
CA LEU A 294 8.96 4.89 -9.36
C LEU A 294 9.60 3.99 -10.41
N TYR A 295 9.83 4.53 -11.61
CA TYR A 295 10.54 3.83 -12.68
C TYR A 295 11.90 4.48 -12.96
N TYR A 296 12.89 3.63 -13.22
CA TYR A 296 14.24 4.07 -13.56
C TYR A 296 14.36 4.40 -15.04
N LYS A 297 14.89 5.59 -15.34
CA LYS A 297 15.23 5.99 -16.71
C LYS A 297 16.37 7.00 -16.68
N ASN A 298 17.37 6.81 -17.55
CA ASN A 298 18.48 7.76 -17.74
C ASN A 298 19.19 8.19 -16.45
N GLY A 299 19.47 7.25 -15.53
CA GLY A 299 20.19 7.57 -14.29
C GLY A 299 19.32 7.97 -13.10
N VAL A 300 18.00 8.11 -13.26
CA VAL A 300 17.12 8.66 -12.22
C VAL A 300 15.79 7.90 -12.12
N TYR A 301 15.24 7.84 -10.90
CA TYR A 301 13.91 7.33 -10.61
C TYR A 301 12.85 8.42 -10.73
N ASN A 302 11.83 8.15 -11.55
CA ASN A 302 10.75 9.09 -11.88
C ASN A 302 9.40 8.55 -11.41
N MET A 303 8.48 9.44 -11.08
CA MET A 303 7.10 9.09 -10.70
C MET A 303 6.27 8.56 -11.86
N GLY A 304 5.22 7.80 -11.54
CA GLY A 304 4.24 7.32 -12.51
C GLY A 304 4.63 6.01 -13.18
N ALA A 305 5.22 5.09 -12.43
CA ALA A 305 5.50 3.75 -12.96
C ALA A 305 4.20 2.99 -13.27
N GLU A 306 3.12 3.24 -12.54
CA GLU A 306 1.81 2.59 -12.70
C GLU A 306 1.28 2.67 -14.13
N SER A 307 1.30 3.86 -14.73
CA SER A 307 0.82 4.05 -16.11
C SER A 307 1.71 3.35 -17.13
N ARG A 308 3.03 3.34 -16.90
CA ARG A 308 4.00 2.62 -17.73
C ARG A 308 3.85 1.11 -17.64
N ILE A 309 3.62 0.58 -16.44
CA ILE A 309 3.32 -0.83 -16.22
C ILE A 309 2.06 -1.20 -16.99
N ALA A 310 1.00 -0.38 -16.92
CA ALA A 310 -0.22 -0.61 -17.68
C ALA A 310 0.03 -0.64 -19.20
N GLU A 311 0.78 0.33 -19.75
CA GLU A 311 1.19 0.35 -21.17
C GLU A 311 1.95 -0.93 -21.56
N MET A 312 2.89 -1.39 -20.72
CA MET A 312 3.65 -2.61 -20.99
C MET A 312 2.77 -3.86 -20.92
N CYS A 313 1.84 -3.94 -19.97
CA CYS A 313 0.90 -5.05 -19.86
C CYS A 313 0.04 -5.21 -21.11
N GLU A 314 -0.42 -4.12 -21.74
CA GLU A 314 -1.18 -4.17 -23.01
C GLU A 314 -0.37 -4.82 -24.14
N SER A 315 0.95 -4.66 -24.13
CA SER A 315 1.83 -5.25 -25.14
C SER A 315 2.26 -6.70 -24.83
N LEU A 316 2.31 -7.06 -23.55
CA LEU A 316 2.87 -8.34 -23.07
C LEU A 316 1.80 -9.40 -22.83
N VAL A 317 0.59 -8.99 -22.44
CA VAL A 317 -0.50 -9.87 -22.06
C VAL A 317 -1.53 -9.91 -23.17
N GLN A 318 -1.74 -11.09 -23.76
CA GLN A 318 -2.82 -11.30 -24.71
C GLN A 318 -4.19 -11.06 -24.04
N ASP A 319 -5.06 -10.31 -24.70
CA ASP A 319 -6.39 -9.91 -24.19
C ASP A 319 -6.30 -9.29 -22.78
N CYS A 320 -5.39 -8.33 -22.62
CA CYS A 320 -5.07 -7.70 -21.33
C CYS A 320 -6.31 -7.13 -20.65
N LYS A 321 -6.54 -7.53 -19.39
CA LYS A 321 -7.64 -7.02 -18.57
C LYS A 321 -7.11 -6.17 -17.42
N SER A 322 -7.96 -5.30 -16.88
CA SER A 322 -7.66 -4.50 -15.68
C SER A 322 -7.14 -5.36 -14.51
N SER A 323 -7.66 -6.58 -14.36
CA SER A 323 -7.20 -7.54 -13.36
C SER A 323 -5.76 -8.01 -13.58
N ASP A 324 -5.33 -8.18 -14.83
CA ASP A 324 -3.96 -8.60 -15.13
C ASP A 324 -2.99 -7.46 -14.79
N VAL A 325 -3.31 -6.21 -15.17
CA VAL A 325 -2.53 -5.02 -14.80
C VAL A 325 -2.44 -4.88 -13.27
N TYR A 326 -3.54 -5.11 -12.56
CA TYR A 326 -3.60 -5.03 -11.11
C TYR A 326 -2.72 -6.09 -10.43
N GLU A 327 -2.82 -7.36 -10.83
CA GLU A 327 -2.02 -8.44 -10.24
C GLU A 327 -0.53 -8.31 -10.54
N ILE A 328 -0.17 -7.90 -11.77
CA ILE A 328 1.22 -7.63 -12.17
C ILE A 328 1.77 -6.45 -11.36
N SER A 329 1.04 -5.33 -11.29
CA SER A 329 1.45 -4.15 -10.52
C SER A 329 1.64 -4.48 -9.05
N ASN A 330 0.71 -5.24 -8.45
CA ASN A 330 0.82 -5.68 -7.06
C ASN A 330 2.01 -6.61 -6.83
N THR A 331 2.34 -7.45 -7.80
CA THR A 331 3.52 -8.33 -7.73
C THR A 331 4.81 -7.50 -7.78
N ILE A 332 4.93 -6.57 -8.72
CA ILE A 332 6.06 -5.63 -8.80
C ILE A 332 6.20 -4.85 -7.48
N ARG A 333 5.08 -4.33 -6.95
CA ARG A 333 5.08 -3.55 -5.71
C ARG A 333 5.71 -4.32 -4.54
N ARG A 334 5.26 -5.56 -4.32
CA ARG A 334 5.76 -6.43 -3.24
C ARG A 334 7.25 -6.79 -3.39
N LEU A 335 7.77 -6.80 -4.61
CA LEU A 335 9.15 -7.19 -4.91
C LEU A 335 10.13 -6.02 -4.93
N THR A 336 9.64 -4.76 -4.92
CA THR A 336 10.49 -3.59 -5.19
C THR A 336 10.49 -2.53 -4.07
N TYR A 337 9.97 -2.86 -2.89
CA TYR A 337 9.96 -1.94 -1.75
C TYR A 337 11.36 -1.43 -1.35
N VAL A 338 11.44 -0.12 -1.11
CA VAL A 338 12.62 0.59 -0.63
C VAL A 338 12.19 1.70 0.34
N ASP A 339 13.05 2.05 1.28
CA ASP A 339 12.76 3.16 2.20
C ASP A 339 13.13 4.49 1.52
N ARG A 340 12.29 5.52 1.72
CA ARG A 340 12.49 6.87 1.14
C ARG A 340 13.89 7.44 1.43
N LYS A 341 14.41 7.21 2.64
CA LYS A 341 15.74 7.65 3.11
C LYS A 341 16.92 7.02 2.35
N ASP A 342 16.69 5.93 1.60
CA ASP A 342 17.75 5.27 0.85
C ASP A 342 18.02 5.97 -0.50
N PHE A 343 17.09 6.82 -0.94
CA PHE A 343 17.29 7.66 -2.12
C PHE A 343 18.19 8.85 -1.82
N ASP A 344 19.05 9.18 -2.78
CA ASP A 344 19.91 10.38 -2.76
C ASP A 344 20.76 10.51 -1.47
N LYS A 345 21.06 9.38 -0.82
CA LYS A 345 21.60 9.31 0.55
C LYS A 345 23.04 9.79 0.74
N ASP A 346 23.83 9.82 -0.33
CA ASP A 346 25.25 10.17 -0.26
C ASP A 346 25.45 11.61 -0.74
N PRO A 347 25.72 12.55 0.19
CA PRO A 347 25.85 13.97 -0.14
C PRO A 347 27.08 14.29 -0.99
N MET A 348 28.08 13.40 -1.01
CA MET A 348 29.31 13.58 -1.77
C MET A 348 29.22 13.01 -3.19
N LYS A 349 28.08 12.40 -3.55
CA LYS A 349 27.85 11.81 -4.87
C LYS A 349 26.76 12.56 -5.62
N ILE A 350 27.15 13.31 -6.65
CA ILE A 350 26.23 14.11 -7.47
C ILE A 350 25.91 13.35 -8.76
N ASN A 351 24.63 13.09 -8.99
CA ASN A 351 24.14 12.46 -10.22
C ASN A 351 24.00 13.49 -11.36
N LEU A 352 24.73 13.29 -12.45
CA LEU A 352 24.84 14.16 -13.62
C LEU A 352 24.45 13.41 -14.91
N LEU A 353 24.48 14.04 -16.09
CA LEU A 353 24.08 13.36 -17.34
C LEU A 353 25.01 12.21 -17.73
N ASN A 354 26.31 12.34 -17.45
CA ASN A 354 27.34 11.38 -17.84
C ASN A 354 27.77 10.43 -16.72
N GLY A 355 27.11 10.44 -15.58
CA GLY A 355 27.48 9.58 -14.46
C GLY A 355 27.23 10.22 -13.10
N VAL A 356 27.60 9.47 -12.08
CA VAL A 356 27.63 9.92 -10.69
C VAL A 356 29.03 10.41 -10.39
N VAL A 357 29.19 11.69 -10.07
CA VAL A 357 30.48 12.28 -9.71
C VAL A 357 30.69 12.23 -8.22
N ASP A 358 31.86 11.75 -7.81
CA ASP A 358 32.35 11.91 -6.45
C ASP A 358 33.04 13.26 -6.31
N VAL A 359 32.48 14.15 -5.48
CA VAL A 359 32.98 15.53 -5.36
C VAL A 359 34.35 15.64 -4.70
N MET A 360 34.76 14.61 -3.95
CA MET A 360 36.04 14.61 -3.23
C MET A 360 37.19 14.19 -4.14
N THR A 361 36.92 13.28 -5.07
CA THR A 361 37.93 12.68 -5.96
C THR A 361 37.85 13.18 -7.41
N GLY A 362 36.67 13.65 -7.84
CA GLY A 362 36.37 13.96 -9.23
C GLY A 362 36.10 12.72 -10.10
N GLU A 363 36.07 11.52 -9.52
CA GLU A 363 35.79 10.29 -10.27
C GLU A 363 34.32 10.22 -10.72
N VAL A 364 34.11 9.73 -11.94
CA VAL A 364 32.78 9.55 -12.55
C VAL A 364 32.46 8.06 -12.60
N PHE A 365 31.34 7.68 -11.98
CA PHE A 365 30.83 6.31 -11.95
C PHE A 365 29.63 6.17 -12.88
N ASP A 366 29.48 5.00 -13.50
CA ASP A 366 28.33 4.69 -14.34
C ASP A 366 27.01 4.76 -13.57
N HIS A 367 25.96 5.14 -14.28
CA HIS A 367 24.60 5.08 -13.78
C HIS A 367 24.17 3.64 -13.46
N SER A 368 23.49 3.48 -12.33
CA SER A 368 22.91 2.20 -11.95
C SER A 368 21.56 2.39 -11.25
N PRO A 369 20.55 1.55 -11.53
CA PRO A 369 19.30 1.54 -10.78
C PRO A 369 19.50 1.20 -9.30
N ASN A 370 20.64 0.61 -8.93
CA ASN A 370 20.94 0.30 -7.52
C ASN A 370 21.43 1.52 -6.73
N ASN A 371 21.74 2.64 -7.38
CA ASN A 371 22.24 3.84 -6.71
C ASN A 371 21.13 4.72 -6.12
N LEU A 372 19.87 4.50 -6.53
CA LEU A 372 18.68 5.16 -5.99
C LEU A 372 18.74 6.70 -6.01
N TYR A 373 18.91 7.31 -7.17
CA TYR A 373 18.80 8.77 -7.33
C TYR A 373 17.40 9.18 -7.79
N ARG A 374 16.79 10.20 -7.17
CA ARG A 374 15.58 10.89 -7.68
C ARG A 374 15.90 12.20 -8.38
N ASN A 375 17.13 12.71 -8.23
CA ASN A 375 17.59 13.91 -8.89
C ASN A 375 18.77 13.63 -9.82
N CYS A 376 18.76 14.21 -11.00
CA CYS A 376 19.87 14.25 -11.95
C CYS A 376 20.03 15.67 -12.45
N VAL A 377 21.18 16.29 -12.20
CA VAL A 377 21.48 17.65 -12.67
C VAL A 377 21.85 17.55 -14.16
N PRO A 378 21.22 18.33 -15.07
CA PRO A 378 21.36 18.17 -16.52
C PRO A 378 22.69 18.76 -17.06
N VAL A 379 23.80 18.37 -16.45
CA VAL A 379 25.15 18.84 -16.75
C VAL A 379 26.03 17.63 -17.05
N THR A 380 26.99 17.79 -17.96
CA THR A 380 28.06 16.82 -18.20
C THR A 380 29.31 17.29 -17.48
N TYR A 381 29.87 16.46 -16.60
CA TYR A 381 31.12 16.79 -15.91
C TYR A 381 32.34 16.42 -16.75
N ASP A 382 33.24 17.37 -16.92
CA ASP A 382 34.53 17.20 -17.56
C ASP A 382 35.60 17.92 -16.73
N PRO A 383 36.51 17.18 -16.07
CA PRO A 383 37.54 17.78 -15.22
C PRO A 383 38.59 18.59 -16.01
N SER A 384 38.60 18.52 -17.34
CA SER A 384 39.51 19.29 -18.19
C SER A 384 38.99 20.69 -18.53
N ILE A 385 37.71 20.97 -18.29
CA ILE A 385 37.09 22.26 -18.61
C ILE A 385 37.25 23.25 -17.45
N LEU A 386 37.81 24.43 -17.75
CA LEU A 386 37.90 25.53 -16.80
C LEU A 386 36.60 26.36 -16.79
N PRO A 387 36.04 26.68 -15.61
CA PRO A 387 34.81 27.47 -15.51
C PRO A 387 35.10 28.97 -15.68
N VAL A 388 35.19 29.45 -16.92
CA VAL A 388 35.58 30.85 -17.22
C VAL A 388 34.38 31.81 -17.14
N GLU A 389 33.24 31.45 -17.73
CA GLU A 389 32.13 32.39 -17.94
C GLU A 389 31.40 32.77 -16.65
N VAL A 390 31.19 31.83 -15.74
CA VAL A 390 30.48 32.10 -14.47
C VAL A 390 31.27 33.04 -13.56
N PRO A 391 32.56 32.80 -13.24
CA PRO A 391 33.35 33.76 -12.45
C PRO A 391 33.56 35.10 -13.15
N LYS A 392 33.52 35.15 -14.49
CA LYS A 392 33.58 36.42 -15.23
C LYS A 392 32.30 37.22 -15.03
N PHE A 393 31.13 36.61 -15.29
CA PHE A 393 29.82 37.23 -15.09
C PHE A 393 29.63 37.74 -13.65
N LEU A 394 29.99 36.92 -12.65
CA LEU A 394 29.82 37.32 -11.25
C LEU A 394 30.75 38.46 -10.83
N ARG A 395 31.95 38.57 -11.44
CA ARG A 395 32.85 39.73 -11.23
C ARG A 395 32.35 41.01 -11.88
N GLU A 396 31.57 40.90 -12.94
CA GLU A 396 30.89 42.03 -13.60
C GLU A 396 29.63 42.48 -12.84
N CYS A 397 29.10 41.65 -11.94
CA CYS A 397 27.98 42.03 -11.07
C CYS A 397 28.43 43.07 -10.02
N HIS A 398 27.56 44.04 -9.72
CA HIS A 398 27.82 45.11 -8.76
C HIS A 398 27.76 44.63 -7.29
N LEU A 399 28.65 43.71 -6.91
CA LEU A 399 28.65 43.05 -5.59
C LEU A 399 29.28 43.91 -4.47
N GLY A 400 29.93 45.02 -4.82
CA GLY A 400 30.60 45.95 -3.90
C GLY A 400 31.96 45.45 -3.34
N ASP A 401 32.16 44.13 -3.27
CA ASP A 401 33.41 43.47 -2.90
C ASP A 401 33.77 42.42 -3.97
N GLN A 402 35.00 42.47 -4.47
CA GLN A 402 35.49 41.59 -5.55
C GLN A 402 35.67 40.14 -5.13
N HIS A 403 35.62 39.79 -3.85
CA HIS A 403 35.70 38.40 -3.39
C HIS A 403 34.31 37.75 -3.19
N LYS A 404 33.23 38.53 -3.13
CA LYS A 404 31.87 37.99 -2.90
C LYS A 404 31.38 37.01 -3.95
N TYR A 405 31.93 37.02 -5.16
CA TYR A 405 31.54 36.04 -6.17
C TYR A 405 31.91 34.60 -5.78
N LEU A 406 32.97 34.41 -4.99
CA LEU A 406 33.34 33.08 -4.48
C LEU A 406 32.27 32.58 -3.51
N ASN A 407 31.79 33.45 -2.61
CA ASN A 407 30.69 33.11 -1.71
C ASN A 407 29.44 32.69 -2.50
N LEU A 408 29.08 33.43 -3.56
CA LEU A 408 27.93 33.04 -4.42
C LEU A 408 28.11 31.65 -5.05
N ILE A 409 29.34 31.30 -5.45
CA ILE A 409 29.64 29.96 -5.96
C ILE A 409 29.54 28.92 -4.83
N GLU A 410 30.04 29.22 -3.63
CA GLU A 410 29.94 28.34 -2.46
C GLU A 410 28.49 28.11 -2.02
N GLU A 411 27.64 29.14 -2.03
CA GLU A 411 26.21 29.06 -1.73
C GLU A 411 25.50 28.03 -2.61
N ILE A 412 25.83 28.04 -3.92
CA ILE A 412 25.25 27.12 -4.91
C ILE A 412 25.92 25.76 -4.89
N SER A 413 27.21 25.70 -4.55
CA SER A 413 27.92 24.43 -4.35
C SER A 413 27.37 23.67 -3.14
N TYR A 414 26.98 24.40 -2.09
CA TYR A 414 26.34 23.82 -0.91
C TYR A 414 25.01 23.15 -1.24
N THR A 415 24.17 23.73 -2.11
CA THR A 415 22.88 23.12 -2.48
C THR A 415 23.04 21.83 -3.30
N LEU A 416 24.21 21.56 -3.88
CA LEU A 416 24.50 20.29 -4.55
C LEU A 416 24.72 19.12 -3.58
N LEU A 417 25.15 19.38 -2.35
CA LEU A 417 25.48 18.35 -1.37
C LEU A 417 24.25 17.69 -0.75
N ARG A 418 23.03 18.20 -0.98
CA ARG A 418 21.76 17.58 -0.52
C ARG A 418 21.66 17.33 0.98
N GLU A 419 22.54 17.92 1.78
CA GLU A 419 22.59 17.82 3.22
C GLU A 419 22.58 19.22 3.82
N GLN A 420 21.77 19.44 4.86
CA GLN A 420 21.54 20.75 5.47
C GLN A 420 22.61 21.08 6.53
N THR A 421 23.89 20.81 6.26
CA THR A 421 24.99 20.96 7.22
C THR A 421 25.05 22.34 7.87
N PHE A 422 24.79 23.40 7.10
CA PHE A 422 24.85 24.78 7.59
C PHE A 422 23.47 25.38 7.90
N GLN A 423 22.38 24.68 7.53
CA GLN A 423 21.01 25.13 7.79
C GLN A 423 20.75 26.57 7.31
N LEU A 424 21.17 26.88 6.08
CA LEU A 424 21.10 28.23 5.50
C LEU A 424 20.00 28.36 4.44
N ALA A 425 19.42 29.55 4.36
CA ALA A 425 18.65 30.02 3.22
C ALA A 425 19.21 31.38 2.76
N PHE A 426 19.28 31.58 1.45
CA PHE A 426 19.90 32.77 0.86
C PHE A 426 18.85 33.76 0.36
N MET A 427 19.03 35.03 0.71
CA MET A 427 18.15 36.12 0.26
C MET A 427 18.98 37.21 -0.41
N TYR A 428 18.80 37.37 -1.72
CA TYR A 428 19.54 38.33 -2.53
C TYR A 428 18.86 39.71 -2.54
N THR A 429 19.37 40.65 -1.75
CA THR A 429 18.85 42.03 -1.67
C THR A 429 19.60 43.00 -2.58
N GLY A 430 19.15 44.25 -2.69
CA GLY A 430 19.83 45.31 -3.48
C GLY A 430 18.96 45.94 -4.57
N SER A 431 19.44 47.04 -5.15
CA SER A 431 18.79 47.75 -6.26
C SER A 431 18.63 46.84 -7.49
N GLY A 432 17.61 47.12 -8.32
CA GLY A 432 17.43 46.41 -9.59
C GLY A 432 18.62 46.59 -10.54
N SER A 433 18.69 45.80 -11.61
CA SER A 433 19.74 45.85 -12.64
C SER A 433 21.16 45.44 -12.18
N ASN A 434 21.28 44.61 -11.13
CA ASN A 434 22.57 44.16 -10.59
C ASN A 434 22.94 42.69 -10.91
N GLY A 435 22.28 42.07 -11.90
CA GLY A 435 22.57 40.68 -12.33
C GLY A 435 21.83 39.58 -11.55
N LYS A 436 21.07 39.90 -10.50
CA LYS A 436 20.35 38.92 -9.66
C LYS A 436 19.42 38.00 -10.44
N SER A 437 18.56 38.55 -11.29
CA SER A 437 17.62 37.75 -12.09
C SER A 437 18.35 36.84 -13.08
N VAL A 438 19.47 37.29 -13.64
CA VAL A 438 20.31 36.49 -14.54
C VAL A 438 20.99 35.36 -13.76
N TRP A 439 21.51 35.64 -12.57
CA TRP A 439 22.11 34.64 -11.68
C TRP A 439 21.12 33.55 -11.29
N LEU A 440 19.92 33.93 -10.84
CA LEU A 440 18.86 32.97 -10.48
C LEU A 440 18.39 32.14 -11.69
N ASP A 441 18.30 32.73 -12.88
CA ASP A 441 18.00 32.01 -14.12
C ASP A 441 19.10 31.01 -14.49
N TRP A 442 20.38 31.39 -14.34
CA TRP A 442 21.51 30.49 -14.60
C TRP A 442 21.54 29.32 -13.62
N ILE A 443 21.29 29.57 -12.34
CA ILE A 443 21.16 28.49 -11.34
C ILE A 443 20.01 27.56 -11.73
N GLN A 444 18.83 28.09 -12.05
CA GLN A 444 17.68 27.25 -12.42
C GLN A 444 17.97 26.41 -13.67
N LYS A 445 18.69 26.95 -14.65
CA LYS A 445 19.14 26.19 -15.84
C LYS A 445 20.18 25.13 -15.51
N PHE A 446 21.15 25.45 -14.65
CA PHE A 446 22.20 24.53 -14.20
C PHE A 446 21.58 23.32 -13.48
N PHE A 447 20.68 23.56 -12.53
CA PHE A 447 19.97 22.47 -11.85
C PHE A 447 18.90 21.83 -12.72
N GLY A 448 18.37 22.53 -13.72
CA GLY A 448 17.23 22.08 -14.51
C GLY A 448 15.90 22.28 -13.80
N HIS A 449 14.86 22.59 -14.57
CA HIS A 449 13.53 22.87 -14.03
C HIS A 449 12.95 21.70 -13.22
N GLU A 450 13.24 20.45 -13.60
CA GLU A 450 12.77 19.26 -12.88
C GLU A 450 13.34 19.15 -11.45
N ASN A 451 14.51 19.73 -11.18
CA ASN A 451 15.11 19.74 -9.85
C ASN A 451 14.77 21.00 -9.03
N CYS A 452 14.03 21.95 -9.60
CA CYS A 452 13.69 23.21 -8.94
C CYS A 452 12.21 23.26 -8.54
N ALA A 453 11.95 23.83 -7.37
CA ALA A 453 10.64 24.35 -6.98
C ALA A 453 10.62 25.88 -7.08
N ASN A 454 9.43 26.45 -7.24
CA ASN A 454 9.22 27.90 -7.34
C ASN A 454 8.17 28.38 -6.32
N GLN A 455 8.21 27.84 -5.10
CA GLN A 455 7.31 28.24 -4.01
C GLN A 455 7.77 29.53 -3.35
N SER A 456 6.85 30.48 -3.20
CA SER A 456 7.12 31.71 -2.44
C SER A 456 7.26 31.43 -0.95
N LEU A 457 7.99 32.31 -0.26
CA LEU A 457 8.15 32.23 1.20
C LEU A 457 6.81 32.28 1.93
N HIS A 458 5.87 33.12 1.45
CA HIS A 458 4.50 33.19 1.97
C HIS A 458 3.71 31.91 1.72
N SER A 459 3.88 31.27 0.55
CA SER A 459 3.23 29.99 0.25
C SER A 459 3.72 28.90 1.20
N LEU A 460 5.04 28.76 1.37
CA LEU A 460 5.62 27.77 2.28
C LEU A 460 5.20 27.99 3.75
N ALA A 461 5.07 29.25 4.17
CA ALA A 461 4.63 29.58 5.52
C ALA A 461 3.13 29.27 5.75
N MET A 462 2.26 29.61 4.80
CA MET A 462 0.80 29.67 5.03
C MET A 462 0.02 28.52 4.39
N ASN A 463 0.51 27.96 3.27
CA ASN A 463 -0.18 26.89 2.55
C ASN A 463 0.32 25.52 3.02
N ARG A 464 -0.57 24.73 3.64
CA ARG A 464 -0.24 23.37 4.11
C ARG A 464 0.19 22.40 3.01
N PHE A 465 -0.15 22.67 1.75
CA PHE A 465 0.19 21.81 0.62
C PHE A 465 1.46 22.25 -0.12
N ALA A 466 1.98 23.46 0.13
CA ALA A 466 3.10 24.01 -0.65
C ALA A 466 4.41 23.26 -0.43
N ALA A 467 4.63 22.71 0.76
CA ALA A 467 5.82 21.93 1.07
C ALA A 467 5.91 20.63 0.25
N ALA A 468 4.77 20.08 -0.20
CA ALA A 468 4.74 18.89 -1.05
C ALA A 468 5.39 19.13 -2.42
N ASP A 469 5.36 20.35 -2.93
CA ASP A 469 5.99 20.70 -4.21
C ASP A 469 7.54 20.73 -4.12
N LEU A 470 8.09 20.74 -2.90
CA LEU A 470 9.54 20.66 -2.66
C LEU A 470 10.06 19.22 -2.71
N GLU A 471 9.17 18.22 -2.71
CA GLU A 471 9.57 16.82 -2.63
C GLU A 471 10.37 16.39 -3.86
N GLY A 472 11.57 15.84 -3.61
CA GLY A 472 12.48 15.44 -4.68
C GLY A 472 13.00 16.61 -5.51
N LYS A 473 13.03 17.83 -4.95
CA LYS A 473 13.68 19.00 -5.55
C LYS A 473 14.99 19.29 -4.81
N LEU A 474 15.99 19.78 -5.54
CA LEU A 474 17.28 20.17 -4.98
C LEU A 474 17.26 21.58 -4.40
N LEU A 475 16.41 22.46 -4.93
CA LEU A 475 16.33 23.85 -4.51
C LEU A 475 14.96 24.46 -4.79
N ASN A 476 14.65 25.50 -4.02
CA ASN A 476 13.48 26.35 -4.22
C ASN A 476 13.92 27.79 -4.54
N ILE A 477 13.64 28.27 -5.74
CA ILE A 477 13.98 29.63 -6.19
C ILE A 477 12.69 30.44 -6.37
N TYR A 478 12.62 31.61 -5.75
CA TYR A 478 11.51 32.54 -5.96
C TYR A 478 12.02 33.97 -6.13
N PRO A 479 11.99 34.53 -7.36
CA PRO A 479 12.59 35.85 -7.65
C PRO A 479 11.90 37.05 -6.98
N ASP A 480 10.59 36.98 -6.74
CA ASP A 480 9.77 38.16 -6.42
C ASP A 480 9.10 38.07 -5.04
N LEU A 481 9.80 38.48 -3.99
CA LEU A 481 9.20 38.52 -2.65
C LEU A 481 8.21 39.69 -2.52
N LYS A 482 6.99 39.41 -2.05
CA LYS A 482 6.03 40.46 -1.68
C LYS A 482 6.56 41.28 -0.50
N PRO A 483 6.25 42.59 -0.42
CA PRO A 483 6.69 43.44 0.69
C PRO A 483 5.99 43.11 2.02
N ASP A 484 4.95 42.27 2.00
CA ASP A 484 4.18 41.90 3.17
C ASP A 484 5.04 41.12 4.18
N ALA A 485 5.02 41.56 5.44
CA ALA A 485 5.71 40.88 6.52
C ALA A 485 5.16 39.45 6.74
N LEU A 486 6.05 38.49 6.94
CA LEU A 486 5.70 37.13 7.34
C LEU A 486 5.22 37.12 8.78
N LYS A 487 3.96 36.74 8.99
CA LYS A 487 3.34 36.67 10.32
C LYS A 487 3.71 35.40 11.10
N GLN A 488 4.08 34.33 10.40
CA GLN A 488 4.44 33.02 10.95
C GLN A 488 5.59 32.42 10.14
N ASN A 489 6.53 31.75 10.80
CA ASN A 489 7.69 31.10 10.17
C ASN A 489 7.95 29.68 10.72
N ASP A 490 7.02 29.11 11.48
CA ASP A 490 7.20 27.81 12.16
C ASP A 490 7.50 26.66 11.19
N LYS A 491 6.99 26.73 9.95
CA LYS A 491 7.26 25.75 8.89
C LYS A 491 8.58 25.99 8.14
N LEU A 492 9.06 27.23 8.13
CA LEU A 492 10.26 27.60 7.38
C LEU A 492 11.51 27.07 8.04
N LYS A 493 11.55 27.08 9.38
CA LYS A 493 12.71 26.59 10.12
C LYS A 493 12.96 25.09 9.86
N PRO A 494 11.98 24.17 10.04
CA PRO A 494 12.14 22.77 9.67
C PRO A 494 12.59 22.54 8.22
N LEU A 495 12.04 23.31 7.27
CA LEU A 495 12.42 23.23 5.85
C LEU A 495 13.88 23.59 5.61
N ILE A 496 14.42 24.56 6.36
CA ILE A 496 15.81 25.01 6.24
C ILE A 496 16.77 24.09 7.01
N THR A 497 16.35 23.60 8.18
CA THR A 497 17.19 22.79 9.06
C THR A 497 17.21 21.30 8.68
N GLY A 498 16.24 20.85 7.86
CA GLY A 498 16.06 19.45 7.53
C GLY A 498 15.32 18.65 8.62
N ASP A 499 14.61 19.32 9.53
CA ASP A 499 13.85 18.64 10.58
C ASP A 499 12.68 17.87 9.96
N ALA A 500 12.44 16.65 10.47
CA ALA A 500 11.30 15.84 10.05
C ALA A 500 9.99 16.64 10.20
N MET A 501 9.26 16.79 9.10
CA MET A 501 8.00 17.50 9.07
C MET A 501 6.95 16.70 8.31
N SER A 502 5.71 16.70 8.81
CA SER A 502 4.61 16.11 8.06
C SER A 502 4.27 17.01 6.88
N VAL A 503 4.27 16.43 5.69
CA VAL A 503 3.90 17.07 4.43
C VAL A 503 2.58 16.49 3.94
N GLU A 504 1.69 17.36 3.46
CA GLU A 504 0.38 16.98 2.93
C GLU A 504 0.32 17.24 1.42
N ARG A 505 -0.04 16.22 0.63
CA ARG A 505 -0.54 16.40 -0.73
C ARG A 505 -2.07 16.45 -0.69
N LYS A 506 -2.68 17.27 -1.54
CA LYS A 506 -4.13 17.44 -1.56
C LYS A 506 -4.82 16.10 -1.87
N MET A 507 -5.67 15.64 -0.95
CA MET A 507 -6.41 14.37 -1.04
C MET A 507 -5.55 13.10 -1.04
N GLN A 508 -4.35 13.16 -0.46
CA GLN A 508 -3.47 12.00 -0.27
C GLN A 508 -3.07 11.86 1.19
N HIS A 509 -2.52 10.70 1.56
CA HIS A 509 -1.96 10.50 2.89
C HIS A 509 -0.75 11.41 3.12
N PRO A 510 -0.61 11.97 4.33
CA PRO A 510 0.59 12.71 4.68
C PRO A 510 1.80 11.78 4.76
N PHE A 511 2.97 12.32 4.42
CA PHE A 511 4.26 11.64 4.54
C PHE A 511 5.27 12.56 5.23
N ILE A 512 6.45 12.03 5.56
CA ILE A 512 7.54 12.77 6.20
C ILE A 512 8.73 12.81 5.24
#